data_AF-A0A951UVJ7-F1
#
_entry.id   AF-A0A951UVJ7-F1
#
_cell.length_a   1.000
_cell.length_b   1.000
_cell.length_c   1.000
_cell.angle_alpha   90.00
_cell.angle_beta   90.00
_cell.angle_gamma   90.00
#
_symmetry.space_group_name_H-M   'P 1'
#
loop_
_entity.id
_entity.type
_entity.pdbx_description
1 polymer ?
#
loop_
_entity_poly.entity_id
_entity_poly.type
_entity_poly.pdbx_seq_one_letter_code
_entity_poly.pdbx_strand_id
1 'polypeptide(L)'
;MRQRSFIGFIAAGVVVLLLVSISGCSWLSAKNPLSPIASTSQPGAAIFVSKQAPVMVSVLVNPERLLDVAGDEGSKLKTSLLANTDLDYQQDIQPWLGKEITLAVNNLDIDRDPENGQQPGYLMALATENPKGSREFVDLLFSKRVLAGANLTVEQYNGIKLVYDDRLVEKIEAKPKKDFFQNPTSGFQSALAGAAVGDEFVLFANDPKVLREAINNVQAPDLNLSSATNYQQAIKQLPKGSAAMAFLNLPTVADWQGLKLSQKIYDSQIVSFALPSKGLLAETSLFGSEQISPSEQLSKPVGALEYIPARAGMTISGLNLSNLANSDLAQLWKQVTAVLSGSSGNLISRLGQPLADIQKNWGINFSEDIFSWVQGEYAIALLPNQEQTTPDWIFVAQKTDGTPNGISRLDTIASSKGLSVTSFNLDNQKISAWTELVTVTNQSSDTKQRKSISIEAKAQGVHTTVGNYEIFTNNLETMNEALHIQENSLIDNRNFLLSIANIPRPNQGYVYLDWTNSQELVEQQIPILKLAKIVGKPFFDNLRSLTVSSYGNEIGLLKGAIFFQLDKN
;
A
#
# COMPACT_ATOMS: atom_id res chain seq x y z
N MET A 1 8.54 24.00 21.59
CA MET A 1 7.66 22.98 22.22
C MET A 1 6.17 23.08 21.86
N ARG A 2 5.70 24.04 21.03
CA ARG A 2 4.26 24.21 20.71
C ARG A 2 3.84 23.84 19.27
N GLN A 3 4.77 23.38 18.42
CA GLN A 3 4.52 22.96 17.03
C GLN A 3 3.88 21.57 16.88
N ARG A 4 3.78 20.79 17.97
CA ARG A 4 3.34 19.38 17.96
C ARG A 4 1.83 19.19 17.86
N SER A 5 1.03 20.20 18.18
CA SER A 5 -0.42 20.02 18.39
C SER A 5 -1.18 19.84 17.06
N PHE A 6 -1.04 20.73 16.09
CA PHE A 6 -1.87 20.70 14.86
C PHE A 6 -1.36 19.71 13.79
N ILE A 7 -0.04 19.67 13.55
CA ILE A 7 0.57 18.61 12.75
C ILE A 7 0.32 17.26 13.44
N GLY A 8 0.26 17.23 14.78
CA GLY A 8 -0.21 16.09 15.56
C GLY A 8 -1.62 15.65 15.18
N PHE A 9 -2.62 16.54 15.14
CA PHE A 9 -4.02 16.21 14.77
C PHE A 9 -4.20 15.72 13.31
N ILE A 10 -3.45 16.27 12.36
CA ILE A 10 -3.54 15.87 10.94
C ILE A 10 -2.68 14.66 10.64
N ALA A 11 -1.44 14.64 11.13
CA ALA A 11 -0.61 13.45 11.09
C ALA A 11 -1.34 12.33 11.81
N ALA A 12 -2.12 12.59 12.86
CA ALA A 12 -2.95 11.61 13.50
C ALA A 12 -4.17 11.15 12.74
N GLY A 13 -4.77 11.94 11.85
CA GLY A 13 -5.81 11.38 10.99
C GLY A 13 -5.23 10.47 9.91
N VAL A 14 -4.09 10.85 9.34
CA VAL A 14 -3.33 10.02 8.41
C VAL A 14 -2.71 8.80 9.11
N VAL A 15 -2.25 8.97 10.35
CA VAL A 15 -1.70 7.91 11.23
C VAL A 15 -2.82 7.10 11.86
N VAL A 16 -4.03 7.60 12.07
CA VAL A 16 -5.21 6.79 12.42
C VAL A 16 -5.63 5.96 11.23
N LEU A 17 -5.52 6.46 9.99
CA LEU A 17 -5.71 5.62 8.81
C LEU A 17 -4.61 4.58 8.62
N LEU A 18 -3.35 4.96 8.78
CA LEU A 18 -2.22 4.04 8.73
C LEU A 18 -2.19 3.11 9.96
N LEU A 19 -2.69 3.51 11.12
CA LEU A 19 -2.69 2.71 12.37
C LEU A 19 -3.95 1.89 12.58
N VAL A 20 -5.11 2.28 12.04
CA VAL A 20 -6.26 1.37 11.89
C VAL A 20 -5.90 0.26 10.91
N SER A 21 -4.98 0.53 9.96
CA SER A 21 -4.35 -0.52 9.16
C SER A 21 -3.44 -1.42 10.00
N ILE A 22 -2.74 -0.88 10.99
CA ILE A 22 -1.66 -1.56 11.75
C ILE A 22 -2.16 -2.21 13.07
N SER A 23 -3.24 -1.74 13.70
CA SER A 23 -3.50 -2.06 15.12
C SER A 23 -4.74 -2.92 15.36
N GLY A 24 -5.37 -3.46 14.31
CA GLY A 24 -6.57 -4.31 14.41
C GLY A 24 -6.37 -5.68 15.08
N CYS A 25 -5.26 -5.90 15.77
CA CYS A 25 -4.76 -7.23 16.11
C CYS A 25 -5.11 -7.72 17.52
N SER A 26 -5.53 -6.87 18.47
CA SER A 26 -5.83 -7.33 19.84
C SER A 26 -7.28 -7.79 20.06
N TRP A 27 -8.19 -7.54 19.12
CA TRP A 27 -9.63 -7.78 19.32
C TRP A 27 -10.17 -9.09 18.72
N LEU A 28 -9.55 -9.71 17.71
CA LEU A 28 -10.17 -10.87 17.01
C LEU A 28 -10.46 -12.11 17.93
N SER A 29 -10.03 -12.07 19.19
CA SER A 29 -10.35 -13.00 20.28
C SER A 29 -11.68 -12.70 21.02
N ALA A 30 -12.36 -11.57 20.75
CA ALA A 30 -13.64 -11.23 21.37
C ALA A 30 -14.80 -12.07 20.77
N LYS A 31 -15.66 -12.62 21.65
CA LYS A 31 -16.68 -13.66 21.37
C LYS A 31 -17.83 -13.28 20.42
N ASN A 32 -17.80 -12.13 19.77
CA ASN A 32 -18.85 -11.73 18.82
C ASN A 32 -18.30 -11.64 17.38
N PRO A 33 -18.71 -12.54 16.47
CA PRO A 33 -18.40 -12.37 15.06
C PRO A 33 -19.07 -11.08 14.55
N LEU A 34 -18.25 -10.13 14.12
CA LEU A 34 -18.70 -8.82 13.65
C LEU A 34 -19.56 -8.97 12.39
N SER A 35 -20.78 -8.43 12.45
CA SER A 35 -21.60 -8.16 11.28
C SER A 35 -20.90 -7.13 10.37
N PRO A 36 -21.05 -7.22 9.04
CA PRO A 36 -20.44 -6.27 8.09
C PRO A 36 -20.80 -4.82 8.45
N ILE A 37 -19.80 -3.95 8.43
CA ILE A 37 -19.92 -2.54 8.77
C ILE A 37 -20.71 -1.84 7.66
N ALA A 38 -21.94 -1.39 7.97
CA ALA A 38 -22.71 -0.54 7.08
C ALA A 38 -22.23 0.92 7.21
N SER A 39 -21.50 1.42 6.21
CA SER A 39 -21.13 2.83 6.07
C SER A 39 -22.15 3.60 5.22
N THR A 40 -22.27 4.91 5.46
CA THR A 40 -22.93 5.82 4.52
C THR A 40 -22.09 5.90 3.25
N SER A 41 -22.73 5.80 2.09
CA SER A 41 -22.04 5.50 0.83
C SER A 41 -21.12 6.61 0.29
N GLN A 42 -21.16 7.84 0.84
CA GLN A 42 -20.37 8.99 0.36
C GLN A 42 -20.04 9.98 1.50
N PRO A 43 -18.83 10.57 1.54
CA PRO A 43 -18.47 11.65 2.48
C PRO A 43 -19.30 12.91 2.22
N GLY A 44 -20.00 13.43 3.24
CA GLY A 44 -20.76 14.67 3.16
C GLY A 44 -19.88 15.92 3.21
N ALA A 45 -18.72 15.86 3.88
CA ALA A 45 -17.84 17.01 4.04
C ALA A 45 -17.12 17.45 2.75
N ALA A 46 -17.24 16.70 1.66
CA ALA A 46 -16.63 17.06 0.37
C ALA A 46 -17.13 18.41 -0.18
N ILE A 47 -18.26 18.92 0.30
CA ILE A 47 -18.78 20.26 -0.05
C ILE A 47 -17.90 21.41 0.49
N PHE A 48 -17.14 21.17 1.56
CA PHE A 48 -16.24 22.16 2.15
C PHE A 48 -14.85 22.16 1.51
N VAL A 49 -14.50 21.07 0.84
CA VAL A 49 -13.16 20.86 0.27
C VAL A 49 -13.10 21.47 -1.12
N SER A 50 -12.02 22.18 -1.44
CA SER A 50 -11.76 22.72 -2.77
C SER A 50 -11.61 21.59 -3.79
N LYS A 51 -12.14 21.76 -5.00
CA LYS A 51 -11.89 20.81 -6.11
C LYS A 51 -10.41 20.73 -6.53
N GLN A 52 -9.60 21.70 -6.11
CA GLN A 52 -8.15 21.74 -6.33
C GLN A 52 -7.37 21.13 -5.17
N ALA A 53 -8.03 20.63 -4.13
CA ALA A 53 -7.36 19.98 -3.01
C ALA A 53 -6.50 18.80 -3.52
N PRO A 54 -5.20 18.72 -3.18
CA PRO A 54 -4.38 17.56 -3.53
C PRO A 54 -4.92 16.28 -2.90
N VAL A 55 -5.41 16.35 -1.66
CA VAL A 55 -5.86 15.18 -0.91
C VAL A 55 -7.04 15.50 -0.02
N MET A 56 -8.00 14.58 -0.01
CA MET A 56 -9.09 14.50 0.95
C MET A 56 -9.14 13.09 1.51
N VAL A 57 -9.40 12.98 2.79
CA VAL A 57 -9.38 11.74 3.55
C VAL A 57 -10.60 11.75 4.45
N SER A 58 -11.42 10.70 4.41
CA SER A 58 -12.64 10.62 5.19
C SER A 58 -12.80 9.27 5.87
N VAL A 59 -13.05 9.29 7.17
CA VAL A 59 -13.54 8.14 7.93
C VAL A 59 -15.06 8.17 7.87
N LEU A 60 -15.69 7.07 7.46
CA LEU A 60 -17.13 6.96 7.15
C LEU A 60 -17.90 6.07 8.13
N VAL A 61 -17.28 5.79 9.27
CA VAL A 61 -17.86 4.95 10.32
C VAL A 61 -17.71 5.67 11.65
N ASN A 62 -18.49 5.24 12.64
CA ASN A 62 -18.35 5.76 13.99
C ASN A 62 -16.89 5.57 14.46
N PRO A 63 -16.18 6.65 14.82
CA PRO A 63 -14.78 6.60 15.26
C PRO A 63 -14.55 5.66 16.43
N GLU A 64 -15.54 5.49 17.32
CA GLU A 64 -15.45 4.52 18.41
C GLU A 64 -15.24 3.12 17.90
N ARG A 65 -15.93 2.72 16.83
CA ARG A 65 -15.78 1.36 16.27
C ARG A 65 -14.39 1.12 15.71
N LEU A 66 -13.72 2.14 15.19
CA LEU A 66 -12.34 2.03 14.72
C LEU A 66 -11.35 1.99 15.87
N LEU A 67 -11.60 2.79 16.91
CA LEU A 67 -10.76 2.86 18.10
C LEU A 67 -10.88 1.58 18.94
N ASP A 68 -12.08 1.02 19.00
CA ASP A 68 -12.41 -0.29 19.53
C ASP A 68 -11.60 -1.38 18.81
N VAL A 69 -11.63 -1.39 17.47
CA VAL A 69 -10.80 -2.31 16.66
C VAL A 69 -9.30 -2.14 16.94
N ALA A 70 -8.84 -0.92 17.20
CA ALA A 70 -7.44 -0.61 17.50
C ALA A 70 -7.02 -0.90 18.96
N GLY A 71 -7.96 -1.26 19.86
CA GLY A 71 -7.67 -1.68 21.23
C GLY A 71 -6.83 -0.69 22.06
N ASP A 72 -5.79 -1.21 22.71
CA ASP A 72 -4.89 -0.43 23.58
C ASP A 72 -4.16 0.69 22.82
N GLU A 73 -3.79 0.47 21.56
CA GLU A 73 -3.16 1.49 20.71
C GLU A 73 -4.17 2.58 20.33
N GLY A 74 -5.43 2.20 20.07
CA GLY A 74 -6.53 3.16 19.91
C GLY A 74 -6.68 4.09 21.12
N SER A 75 -6.54 3.53 22.32
CA SER A 75 -6.58 4.31 23.58
C SER A 75 -5.34 5.21 23.74
N LYS A 76 -4.14 4.70 23.46
CA LYS A 76 -2.90 5.52 23.48
C LYS A 76 -2.96 6.65 22.45
N LEU A 77 -3.53 6.39 21.27
CA LEU A 77 -3.78 7.41 20.26
C LEU A 77 -4.74 8.47 20.79
N LYS A 78 -5.93 8.10 21.29
CA LYS A 78 -6.87 9.04 21.93
C LYS A 78 -6.14 9.96 22.92
N THR A 79 -5.35 9.39 23.83
CA THR A 79 -4.57 10.14 24.82
C THR A 79 -3.48 11.00 24.18
N SER A 80 -2.77 10.51 23.16
CA SER A 80 -1.69 11.25 22.51
C SER A 80 -2.20 12.41 21.64
N LEU A 81 -3.40 12.31 21.06
CA LEU A 81 -3.99 13.36 20.21
C LEU A 81 -4.53 14.51 21.04
N LEU A 82 -5.10 14.17 22.19
CA LEU A 82 -5.56 15.13 23.18
C LEU A 82 -4.46 15.46 24.20
N ALA A 83 -3.24 14.94 24.03
CA ALA A 83 -2.15 15.25 24.93
C ALA A 83 -1.83 16.75 24.83
N ASN A 84 -1.77 17.42 25.98
CA ASN A 84 -1.58 18.87 26.10
C ASN A 84 -2.77 19.70 25.58
N THR A 85 -3.93 19.08 25.39
CA THR A 85 -5.21 19.78 25.40
C THR A 85 -5.89 19.43 26.73
N ASP A 86 -6.54 20.39 27.38
CA ASP A 86 -7.36 20.10 28.57
C ASP A 86 -8.69 19.44 28.17
N LEU A 87 -8.71 18.67 27.08
CA LEU A 87 -9.90 18.04 26.51
C LEU A 87 -9.95 16.56 26.86
N ASP A 88 -11.13 16.08 27.22
CA ASP A 88 -11.40 14.66 27.38
C ASP A 88 -12.23 14.14 26.20
N TYR A 89 -11.81 13.04 25.58
CA TYR A 89 -12.52 12.52 24.41
C TYR A 89 -13.95 12.07 24.73
N GLN A 90 -14.14 11.34 25.83
CA GLN A 90 -15.43 10.77 26.20
C GLN A 90 -16.43 11.84 26.65
N GLN A 91 -15.93 12.88 27.32
CA GLN A 91 -16.77 13.96 27.85
C GLN A 91 -16.98 15.09 26.83
N ASP A 92 -15.91 15.52 26.15
CA ASP A 92 -15.94 16.75 25.35
C ASP A 92 -16.21 16.50 23.86
N ILE A 93 -15.89 15.33 23.30
CA ILE A 93 -15.95 15.08 21.83
C ILE A 93 -16.97 14.00 21.47
N GLN A 94 -16.89 12.83 22.09
CA GLN A 94 -17.74 11.67 21.85
C GLN A 94 -19.25 11.98 21.86
N PRO A 95 -19.80 12.81 22.78
CA PRO A 95 -21.26 12.96 22.91
C PRO A 95 -21.95 13.66 21.73
N TRP A 96 -21.20 14.32 20.84
CA TRP A 96 -21.76 15.03 19.69
C TRP A 96 -21.17 14.63 18.34
N LEU A 97 -20.05 13.92 18.34
CA LEU A 97 -19.34 13.51 17.14
C LEU A 97 -20.15 12.46 16.35
N GLY A 98 -20.35 12.74 15.07
CA GLY A 98 -21.04 11.84 14.16
C GLY A 98 -20.15 10.79 13.51
N LYS A 99 -20.67 10.19 12.43
CA LYS A 99 -20.05 9.05 11.73
C LYS A 99 -19.06 9.47 10.63
N GLU A 100 -18.72 10.75 10.55
CA GLU A 100 -17.77 11.26 9.56
C GLU A 100 -16.73 12.18 10.19
N ILE A 101 -15.47 11.88 9.90
CA ILE A 101 -14.33 12.77 10.14
C ILE A 101 -13.59 12.89 8.82
N THR A 102 -13.54 14.10 8.28
CA THR A 102 -12.87 14.40 7.02
C THR A 102 -11.70 15.35 7.25
N LEU A 103 -10.56 15.04 6.65
CA LEU A 103 -9.35 15.85 6.62
C LEU A 103 -8.98 16.14 5.17
N ALA A 104 -8.59 17.37 4.89
CA ALA A 104 -8.14 17.76 3.56
C ALA A 104 -7.01 18.77 3.63
N VAL A 105 -6.13 18.72 2.63
CA VAL A 105 -5.30 19.87 2.28
C VAL A 105 -6.13 20.68 1.30
N ASN A 106 -6.69 21.80 1.75
CA ASN A 106 -7.62 22.60 0.96
C ASN A 106 -6.91 23.48 -0.07
N ASN A 107 -5.72 23.98 0.28
CA ASN A 107 -4.88 24.83 -0.55
C ASN A 107 -3.40 24.48 -0.31
N LEU A 108 -2.57 24.53 -1.36
CA LEU A 108 -1.13 24.34 -1.27
C LEU A 108 -0.41 25.54 -0.64
N ASP A 109 -0.96 26.74 -0.82
CA ASP A 109 -0.36 27.97 -0.35
C ASP A 109 -1.39 29.04 0.04
N ILE A 110 -1.61 29.21 1.34
CA ILE A 110 -2.67 30.06 1.91
C ILE A 110 -2.44 31.54 1.60
N ASP A 111 -1.18 32.00 1.63
CA ASP A 111 -0.83 33.41 1.39
C ASP A 111 -0.48 33.71 -0.07
N ARG A 112 -0.23 32.66 -0.88
CA ARG A 112 0.10 32.75 -2.31
C ARG A 112 1.38 33.56 -2.54
N ASP A 113 2.31 33.51 -1.59
CA ASP A 113 3.57 34.22 -1.65
C ASP A 113 4.69 33.28 -2.12
N PRO A 114 5.13 33.40 -3.38
CA PRO A 114 6.14 32.50 -3.92
C PRO A 114 7.51 32.64 -3.23
N GLU A 115 7.75 33.74 -2.49
CA GLU A 115 9.04 34.02 -1.86
C GLU A 115 9.26 33.27 -0.55
N ASN A 116 8.18 32.80 0.11
CA ASN A 116 8.27 32.18 1.43
C ASN A 116 8.05 30.65 1.44
N GLY A 117 7.83 30.07 0.25
CA GLY A 117 7.55 28.65 0.07
C GLY A 117 6.08 28.30 0.30
N GLN A 118 5.70 27.05 0.04
CA GLN A 118 4.30 26.63 0.18
C GLN A 118 3.85 26.59 1.64
N GLN A 119 2.78 27.30 1.97
CA GLN A 119 2.09 27.21 3.26
C GLN A 119 0.73 26.50 3.12
N PRO A 120 0.67 25.17 3.29
CA PRO A 120 -0.56 24.42 3.04
C PRO A 120 -1.67 24.77 4.03
N GLY A 121 -2.87 24.96 3.49
CA GLY A 121 -4.11 25.13 4.22
C GLY A 121 -4.74 23.79 4.51
N TYR A 122 -4.91 23.48 5.79
CA TYR A 122 -5.49 22.23 6.24
C TYR A 122 -6.87 22.45 6.82
N LEU A 123 -7.80 21.58 6.43
CA LEU A 123 -9.19 21.59 6.88
C LEU A 123 -9.51 20.26 7.55
N MET A 124 -10.24 20.34 8.65
CA MET A 124 -10.86 19.21 9.34
C MET A 124 -12.36 19.50 9.45
N ALA A 125 -13.17 18.54 9.03
CA ALA A 125 -14.62 18.59 9.13
C ALA A 125 -15.13 17.40 9.94
N LEU A 126 -15.88 17.68 10.99
CA LEU A 126 -16.44 16.71 11.92
C LEU A 126 -17.95 16.73 11.78
N ALA A 127 -18.55 15.62 11.32
CA ALA A 127 -20.00 15.51 11.32
C ALA A 127 -20.53 15.57 12.75
N THR A 128 -21.72 16.12 12.93
CA THR A 128 -22.37 16.23 14.24
C THR A 128 -23.65 15.40 14.30
N GLU A 129 -23.80 14.63 15.38
CA GLU A 129 -25.07 13.99 15.76
C GLU A 129 -25.84 14.84 16.79
N ASN A 130 -25.16 15.77 17.47
CA ASN A 130 -25.75 16.71 18.42
C ASN A 130 -25.24 18.14 18.16
N PRO A 131 -25.97 18.94 17.35
CA PRO A 131 -25.56 20.29 16.96
C PRO A 131 -25.36 21.24 18.14
N LYS A 132 -26.11 21.05 19.22
CA LYS A 132 -25.97 21.86 20.43
C LYS A 132 -24.66 21.52 21.14
N GLY A 133 -24.39 20.24 21.36
CA GLY A 133 -23.16 19.78 22.01
C GLY A 133 -21.90 20.16 21.22
N SER A 134 -21.96 20.12 19.89
CA SER A 134 -20.81 20.48 19.05
C SER A 134 -20.52 21.98 19.05
N ARG A 135 -21.54 22.85 19.11
CA ARG A 135 -21.37 24.31 19.33
C ARG A 135 -20.80 24.61 20.71
N GLU A 136 -21.33 23.96 21.74
CA GLU A 136 -20.82 24.08 23.11
C GLU A 136 -19.35 23.65 23.20
N PHE A 137 -18.97 22.59 22.48
CA PHE A 137 -17.57 22.16 22.37
C PHE A 137 -16.67 23.22 21.72
N VAL A 138 -17.09 23.84 20.62
CA VAL A 138 -16.30 24.92 19.98
C VAL A 138 -16.11 26.08 20.96
N ASP A 139 -17.18 26.52 21.63
CA ASP A 139 -17.09 27.59 22.63
C ASP A 139 -16.19 27.18 23.82
N LEU A 140 -16.28 25.93 24.30
CA LEU A 140 -15.43 25.39 25.37
C LEU A 140 -13.96 25.36 24.96
N LEU A 141 -13.66 24.84 23.77
CA LEU A 141 -12.30 24.73 23.23
C LEU A 141 -11.63 26.10 23.18
N PHE A 142 -12.29 27.08 22.58
CA PHE A 142 -11.74 28.43 22.46
C PHE A 142 -11.72 29.16 23.81
N SER A 143 -12.68 28.94 24.70
CA SER A 143 -12.62 29.48 26.08
C SER A 143 -11.41 28.95 26.86
N LYS A 144 -11.12 27.65 26.77
CA LYS A 144 -9.90 27.06 27.37
C LYS A 144 -8.62 27.66 26.78
N ARG A 145 -8.60 27.98 25.48
CA ARG A 145 -7.46 28.66 24.84
C ARG A 145 -7.24 30.09 25.37
N VAL A 146 -8.32 30.86 25.59
CA VAL A 146 -8.22 32.19 26.23
C VAL A 146 -7.64 32.07 27.63
N LEU A 147 -8.12 31.10 28.42
CA LEU A 147 -7.60 30.82 29.76
C LEU A 147 -6.12 30.40 29.73
N ALA A 148 -5.69 29.72 28.66
CA ALA A 148 -4.28 29.37 28.41
C ALA A 148 -3.45 30.55 27.84
N GLY A 149 -4.02 31.74 27.71
CA GLY A 149 -3.33 32.97 27.29
C GLY A 149 -3.35 33.26 25.79
N ALA A 150 -4.19 32.60 25.00
CA ALA A 150 -4.40 32.95 23.59
C ALA A 150 -5.27 34.21 23.47
N ASN A 151 -4.92 35.11 22.55
CA ASN A 151 -5.82 36.17 22.12
C ASN A 151 -6.72 35.64 20.99
N LEU A 152 -8.03 35.85 21.08
CA LEU A 152 -8.97 35.31 20.09
C LEU A 152 -9.72 36.43 19.39
N THR A 153 -9.94 36.22 18.10
CA THR A 153 -10.84 37.03 17.28
C THR A 153 -12.10 36.22 16.99
N VAL A 154 -13.25 36.87 17.19
CA VAL A 154 -14.56 36.34 16.78
C VAL A 154 -15.04 37.18 15.60
N GLU A 155 -15.32 36.51 14.48
CA GLU A 155 -15.73 37.15 13.23
C GLU A 155 -17.02 36.50 12.73
N GLN A 156 -17.96 37.31 12.23
CA GLN A 156 -19.12 36.80 11.51
C GLN A 156 -18.82 36.83 10.01
N TYR A 157 -18.68 35.67 9.38
CA TYR A 157 -18.41 35.56 7.95
C TYR A 157 -19.56 34.81 7.27
N ASN A 158 -20.23 35.46 6.32
CA ASN A 158 -21.32 34.85 5.54
C ASN A 158 -22.42 34.15 6.38
N GLY A 159 -22.73 34.72 7.55
CA GLY A 159 -23.75 34.16 8.46
C GLY A 159 -23.22 33.09 9.42
N ILE A 160 -21.92 32.78 9.41
CA ILE A 160 -21.27 31.79 10.27
C ILE A 160 -20.33 32.49 11.25
N LYS A 161 -20.37 32.08 12.53
CA LYS A 161 -19.46 32.55 13.58
C LYS A 161 -18.13 31.80 13.46
N LEU A 162 -17.06 32.52 13.16
CA LEU A 162 -15.68 32.03 13.15
C LEU A 162 -15.01 32.47 14.45
N VAL A 163 -14.28 31.56 15.08
CA VAL A 163 -13.42 31.86 16.24
C VAL A 163 -12.02 31.40 15.90
N TYR A 164 -11.02 32.27 16.07
CA TYR A 164 -9.64 31.93 15.74
C TYR A 164 -8.63 32.68 16.60
N ASP A 165 -7.42 32.13 16.70
CA ASP A 165 -6.32 32.81 17.38
C ASP A 165 -5.88 34.06 16.61
N ASP A 166 -5.80 35.19 17.29
CA ASP A 166 -5.26 36.44 16.75
C ASP A 166 -3.74 36.34 16.66
N ARG A 167 -3.20 36.46 15.44
CA ARG A 167 -1.75 36.44 15.23
C ARG A 167 -1.22 37.83 15.59
N LEU A 168 -0.59 37.97 16.76
CA LEU A 168 0.38 39.04 16.95
C LEU A 168 1.52 38.78 15.96
N VAL A 169 1.48 39.47 14.82
CA VAL A 169 2.57 39.50 13.85
C VAL A 169 3.73 40.26 14.48
N GLU A 170 4.52 39.62 15.34
CA GLU A 170 5.89 40.06 15.51
C GLU A 170 6.66 39.61 14.26
N LYS A 171 6.91 40.57 13.36
CA LYS A 171 7.90 40.46 12.28
C LYS A 171 9.26 40.12 12.88
N ILE A 172 9.54 38.83 13.10
CA ILE A 172 10.89 38.36 13.28
C ILE A 172 11.36 37.90 11.90
N GLU A 173 12.22 38.70 11.29
CA GLU A 173 12.95 38.37 10.06
C GLU A 173 13.76 37.08 10.26
N ALA A 174 13.17 35.92 9.96
CA ALA A 174 13.87 34.64 9.97
C ALA A 174 14.27 34.29 8.54
N LYS A 175 15.56 34.43 8.23
CA LYS A 175 16.16 33.94 6.97
C LYS A 175 15.87 32.44 6.79
N PRO A 176 15.52 31.96 5.58
CA PRO A 176 15.18 30.57 5.36
C PRO A 176 16.43 29.69 5.44
N LYS A 177 16.44 28.68 6.33
CA LYS A 177 17.41 27.57 6.32
C LYS A 177 16.79 26.35 5.65
N LYS A 178 17.55 25.76 4.73
CA LYS A 178 17.16 24.70 3.77
C LYS A 178 17.01 23.27 4.34
N ASP A 179 16.77 23.09 5.64
CA ASP A 179 16.79 21.75 6.26
C ASP A 179 15.46 21.42 6.96
N PHE A 180 14.47 20.97 6.17
CA PHE A 180 13.10 20.64 6.63
C PHE A 180 12.98 19.35 7.45
N PHE A 181 14.05 18.57 7.64
CA PHE A 181 13.97 17.24 8.29
C PHE A 181 14.73 17.10 9.61
N GLN A 182 15.36 18.15 10.16
CA GLN A 182 16.19 17.96 11.37
C GLN A 182 15.86 18.80 12.60
N ASN A 183 14.99 19.81 12.56
CA ASN A 183 14.54 20.47 13.80
C ASN A 183 13.25 21.32 13.59
N PRO A 184 12.07 20.90 14.09
CA PRO A 184 10.84 21.68 13.97
C PRO A 184 10.74 22.66 15.15
N THR A 185 11.66 23.64 15.23
CA THR A 185 11.66 24.60 16.35
C THR A 185 11.71 26.07 15.95
N SER A 186 11.52 26.43 14.68
CA SER A 186 11.45 27.83 14.25
C SER A 186 10.02 28.25 13.89
N GLY A 187 9.40 29.03 14.79
CA GLY A 187 8.72 30.28 14.41
C GLY A 187 7.26 30.30 13.96
N PHE A 188 6.52 29.20 13.88
CA PHE A 188 5.08 29.25 13.60
C PHE A 188 4.27 28.97 14.88
N GLN A 189 3.65 30.02 15.45
CA GLN A 189 2.47 29.85 16.29
C GLN A 189 1.35 29.32 15.38
N SER A 190 1.03 28.03 15.46
CA SER A 190 -0.09 27.45 14.73
C SER A 190 -1.40 28.08 15.21
N ALA A 191 -1.90 29.06 14.47
CA ALA A 191 -3.23 29.60 14.69
C ALA A 191 -4.26 28.50 14.41
N LEU A 192 -5.19 28.29 15.33
CA LEU A 192 -6.35 27.43 15.16
C LEU A 192 -7.55 28.32 14.86
N ALA A 193 -8.31 27.95 13.84
CA ALA A 193 -9.62 28.53 13.54
C ALA A 193 -10.69 27.44 13.63
N GLY A 194 -11.87 27.78 14.16
CA GLY A 194 -13.00 26.87 14.24
C GLY A 194 -14.34 27.56 13.97
N ALA A 195 -15.28 26.79 13.45
CA ALA A 195 -16.65 27.23 13.20
C ALA A 195 -17.61 26.04 13.24
N ALA A 196 -18.79 26.22 13.86
CA ALA A 196 -19.91 25.31 13.67
C ALA A 196 -20.70 25.77 12.43
N VAL A 197 -20.85 24.90 11.44
CA VAL A 197 -21.48 25.22 10.15
C VAL A 197 -22.78 24.44 10.01
N GLY A 198 -23.89 25.17 10.04
CA GLY A 198 -25.23 24.59 10.06
C GLY A 198 -25.48 23.76 11.32
N ASP A 199 -26.22 22.66 11.13
CA ASP A 199 -26.48 21.62 12.14
C ASP A 199 -25.78 20.30 11.79
N GLU A 200 -24.84 20.30 10.84
CA GLU A 200 -24.27 19.07 10.28
C GLU A 200 -22.77 18.93 10.53
N PHE A 201 -22.00 20.02 10.59
CA PHE A 201 -20.55 19.95 10.71
C PHE A 201 -19.94 20.98 11.67
N VAL A 202 -18.86 20.59 12.33
CA VAL A 202 -17.87 21.49 12.93
C VAL A 202 -16.61 21.47 12.07
N LEU A 203 -16.12 22.65 11.70
CA LEU A 203 -14.91 22.83 10.91
C LEU A 203 -13.77 23.37 11.77
N PHE A 204 -12.57 22.83 11.59
CA PHE A 204 -11.32 23.34 12.14
C PHE A 204 -10.27 23.52 11.04
N ALA A 205 -9.43 24.54 11.17
CA ALA A 205 -8.34 24.79 10.23
C ALA A 205 -7.12 25.45 10.90
N ASN A 206 -5.97 25.42 10.22
CA ASN A 206 -4.76 26.13 10.64
C ASN A 206 -4.74 27.63 10.32
N ASP A 207 -5.77 28.14 9.65
CA ASP A 207 -5.88 29.56 9.31
C ASP A 207 -7.35 29.93 9.07
N PRO A 208 -7.83 31.10 9.55
CA PRO A 208 -9.18 31.56 9.25
C PRO A 208 -9.45 31.73 7.75
N LYS A 209 -8.42 31.97 6.90
CA LYS A 209 -8.57 31.97 5.44
C LYS A 209 -9.07 30.64 4.90
N VAL A 210 -8.63 29.51 5.47
CA VAL A 210 -9.07 28.17 5.06
C VAL A 210 -10.53 27.94 5.42
N LEU A 211 -10.99 28.40 6.59
CA LEU A 211 -12.42 28.33 6.94
C LEU A 211 -13.28 29.20 6.01
N ARG A 212 -12.82 30.41 5.68
CA ARG A 212 -13.52 31.26 4.71
C ARG A 212 -13.62 30.60 3.34
N GLU A 213 -12.53 29.98 2.87
CA GLU A 213 -12.53 29.21 1.62
C GLU A 213 -13.51 28.03 1.68
N ALA A 214 -13.51 27.27 2.78
CA ALA A 214 -14.43 26.16 2.99
C ALA A 214 -15.90 26.61 2.97
N ILE A 215 -16.22 27.76 3.57
CA ILE A 215 -17.56 28.36 3.54
C ILE A 215 -17.92 28.82 2.11
N ASN A 216 -16.98 29.42 1.39
CA ASN A 216 -17.19 29.85 0.00
C ASN A 216 -17.45 28.65 -0.94
N ASN A 217 -16.78 27.51 -0.72
CA ASN A 217 -16.99 26.27 -1.48
C ASN A 217 -18.43 25.74 -1.36
N VAL A 218 -19.07 25.93 -0.20
CA VAL A 218 -20.49 25.57 -0.02
C VAL A 218 -21.40 26.53 -0.79
N GLN A 219 -21.11 27.83 -0.78
CA GLN A 219 -21.92 28.84 -1.46
C GLN A 219 -21.79 28.82 -2.98
N ALA A 220 -20.62 28.42 -3.49
CA ALA A 220 -20.32 28.30 -4.91
C ALA A 220 -20.02 26.83 -5.25
N PRO A 221 -21.04 26.01 -5.58
CA PRO A 221 -20.88 24.57 -5.76
C PRO A 221 -19.78 24.18 -6.76
N ASP A 222 -19.55 24.98 -7.80
CA ASP A 222 -18.52 24.76 -8.82
C ASP A 222 -17.09 24.83 -8.28
N LEU A 223 -16.87 25.30 -7.05
CA LEU A 223 -15.56 25.36 -6.41
C LEU A 223 -15.28 24.15 -5.51
N ASN A 224 -16.32 23.43 -5.07
CA ASN A 224 -16.15 22.32 -4.15
C ASN A 224 -15.82 20.99 -4.83
N LEU A 225 -15.24 20.07 -4.05
CA LEU A 225 -14.82 18.76 -4.52
C LEU A 225 -16.01 17.88 -4.90
N SER A 226 -17.15 18.03 -4.22
CA SER A 226 -18.36 17.23 -4.50
C SER A 226 -18.93 17.42 -5.92
N SER A 227 -18.68 18.58 -6.54
CA SER A 227 -19.07 18.87 -7.93
C SER A 227 -18.00 18.47 -8.95
N ALA A 228 -16.79 18.10 -8.53
CA ALA A 228 -15.70 17.78 -9.44
C ALA A 228 -15.94 16.45 -10.16
N THR A 229 -15.88 16.45 -11.49
CA THR A 229 -16.17 15.26 -12.33
C THR A 229 -15.31 14.04 -11.95
N ASN A 230 -14.02 14.25 -11.73
CA ASN A 230 -13.08 13.20 -11.31
C ASN A 230 -13.45 12.62 -9.94
N TYR A 231 -13.86 13.45 -8.98
CA TYR A 231 -14.33 13.00 -7.67
C TYR A 231 -15.65 12.23 -7.78
N GLN A 232 -16.60 12.70 -8.58
CA GLN A 232 -17.87 11.99 -8.80
C GLN A 232 -17.68 10.63 -9.48
N GLN A 233 -16.73 10.53 -10.41
CA GLN A 233 -16.33 9.24 -11.01
C GLN A 233 -15.66 8.34 -9.97
N ALA A 234 -14.77 8.90 -9.16
CA ALA A 234 -14.05 8.17 -8.12
C ALA A 234 -14.98 7.60 -7.05
N ILE A 235 -15.89 8.40 -6.52
CA ILE A 235 -16.85 7.99 -5.50
C ILE A 235 -17.82 6.89 -6.00
N LYS A 236 -18.14 6.85 -7.30
CA LYS A 236 -18.93 5.74 -7.86
C LYS A 236 -18.21 4.39 -7.77
N GLN A 237 -16.88 4.38 -7.68
CA GLN A 237 -16.07 3.18 -7.52
C GLN A 237 -15.83 2.82 -6.05
N LEU A 238 -16.29 3.63 -5.09
CA LEU A 238 -16.10 3.37 -3.67
C LEU A 238 -16.86 2.09 -3.26
N PRO A 239 -16.19 1.03 -2.75
CA PRO A 239 -16.86 -0.18 -2.32
C PRO A 239 -17.85 0.09 -1.18
N LYS A 240 -19.00 -0.59 -1.21
CA LYS A 240 -19.96 -0.54 -0.10
C LYS A 240 -19.32 -1.13 1.16
N GLY A 241 -19.53 -0.50 2.30
CA GLY A 241 -18.95 -0.94 3.57
C GLY A 241 -17.51 -0.46 3.81
N SER A 242 -17.00 0.44 2.96
CA SER A 242 -15.74 1.16 3.23
C SER A 242 -15.84 1.90 4.56
N ALA A 243 -14.90 1.62 5.47
CA ALA A 243 -14.78 2.27 6.76
C ALA A 243 -14.08 3.63 6.66
N ALA A 244 -13.17 3.77 5.70
CA ALA A 244 -12.53 5.03 5.39
C ALA A 244 -12.16 5.09 3.90
N MET A 245 -11.91 6.29 3.40
CA MET A 245 -11.49 6.55 2.03
C MET A 245 -10.51 7.72 1.95
N ALA A 246 -9.73 7.76 0.89
CA ALA A 246 -8.91 8.89 0.51
C ALA A 246 -9.09 9.16 -0.98
N PHE A 247 -9.28 10.42 -1.35
CA PHE A 247 -9.25 10.89 -2.72
C PHE A 247 -7.98 11.72 -2.94
N LEU A 248 -7.27 11.43 -4.01
CA LEU A 248 -6.01 12.09 -4.38
C LEU A 248 -6.13 12.68 -5.78
N ASN A 249 -5.80 13.96 -5.90
CA ASN A 249 -5.55 14.63 -7.18
C ASN A 249 -4.05 14.51 -7.48
N LEU A 250 -3.67 13.52 -8.28
CA LEU A 250 -2.28 13.07 -8.40
C LEU A 250 -1.32 14.17 -8.91
N PRO A 251 -1.68 14.99 -9.93
CA PRO A 251 -0.89 16.15 -10.31
C PRO A 251 -0.64 17.13 -9.17
N THR A 252 -1.69 17.47 -8.43
CA THR A 252 -1.58 18.42 -7.32
C THR A 252 -0.83 17.83 -6.12
N VAL A 253 -0.94 16.52 -5.88
CA VAL A 253 -0.11 15.82 -4.88
C VAL A 253 1.37 15.88 -5.27
N ALA A 254 1.70 15.68 -6.54
CA ALA A 254 3.08 15.79 -7.00
C ALA A 254 3.62 17.21 -6.79
N ASP A 255 2.85 18.23 -7.18
CA ASP A 255 3.22 19.64 -6.98
C ASP A 255 3.40 20.00 -5.49
N TRP A 256 2.54 19.46 -4.62
CA TRP A 256 2.64 19.62 -3.17
C TRP A 256 3.91 18.99 -2.60
N GLN A 257 4.35 17.86 -3.15
CA GLN A 257 5.56 17.16 -2.74
C GLN A 257 6.82 17.69 -3.46
N GLY A 258 6.69 18.72 -4.31
CA GLY A 258 7.79 19.23 -5.13
C GLY A 258 8.29 18.24 -6.18
N LEU A 259 7.46 17.26 -6.55
CA LEU A 259 7.76 16.20 -7.51
C LEU A 259 7.37 16.65 -8.92
N LYS A 260 8.23 16.37 -9.91
CA LYS A 260 7.94 16.64 -11.31
C LYS A 260 7.38 15.40 -11.98
N LEU A 261 6.14 15.47 -12.44
CA LEU A 261 5.53 14.41 -13.26
C LEU A 261 6.03 14.52 -14.70
N SER A 262 6.81 13.54 -15.15
CA SER A 262 7.24 13.44 -16.55
C SER A 262 6.12 12.95 -17.47
N GLN A 263 5.15 12.20 -16.93
CA GLN A 263 3.96 11.69 -17.63
C GLN A 263 2.74 11.76 -16.71
N LYS A 264 1.59 12.11 -17.27
CA LYS A 264 0.29 12.20 -16.58
C LYS A 264 -0.63 11.11 -17.12
N ILE A 265 -0.39 9.86 -16.72
CA ILE A 265 -1.20 8.71 -17.17
C ILE A 265 -2.49 8.66 -16.36
N TYR A 266 -2.37 8.73 -15.03
CA TYR A 266 -3.48 8.81 -14.09
C TYR A 266 -3.55 10.19 -13.43
N ASP A 267 -4.75 10.78 -13.42
CA ASP A 267 -5.02 12.12 -12.91
C ASP A 267 -5.59 12.12 -11.49
N SER A 268 -6.31 11.05 -11.13
CA SER A 268 -6.89 10.92 -9.79
C SER A 268 -6.89 9.49 -9.30
N GLN A 269 -6.95 9.35 -7.98
CA GLN A 269 -6.99 8.07 -7.29
C GLN A 269 -7.98 8.14 -6.14
N ILE A 270 -8.74 7.06 -5.94
CA ILE A 270 -9.45 6.81 -4.69
C ILE A 270 -8.90 5.56 -4.05
N VAL A 271 -8.61 5.64 -2.76
CA VAL A 271 -8.24 4.51 -1.91
C VAL A 271 -9.37 4.34 -0.90
N SER A 272 -9.72 3.09 -0.61
CA SER A 272 -10.73 2.74 0.36
C SER A 272 -10.22 1.66 1.28
N PHE A 273 -10.68 1.67 2.52
CA PHE A 273 -10.31 0.72 3.55
C PHE A 273 -11.56 0.05 4.09
N ALA A 274 -11.59 -1.27 4.06
CA ALA A 274 -12.62 -2.10 4.64
C ALA A 274 -12.02 -3.06 5.67
N LEU A 275 -12.84 -3.45 6.64
CA LEU A 275 -12.46 -4.34 7.74
C LEU A 275 -13.26 -5.66 7.63
N PRO A 276 -12.94 -6.53 6.66
CA PRO A 276 -13.55 -7.86 6.60
C PRO A 276 -13.13 -8.72 7.80
N SER A 277 -13.78 -9.86 8.00
CA SER A 277 -13.41 -10.77 9.08
C SER A 277 -11.95 -11.24 8.91
N LYS A 278 -11.14 -11.08 9.96
CA LYS A 278 -9.73 -11.52 10.02
C LYS A 278 -8.74 -10.76 9.12
N GLY A 279 -9.03 -9.51 8.77
CA GLY A 279 -8.03 -8.72 8.06
C GLY A 279 -8.47 -7.30 7.72
N LEU A 280 -7.59 -6.64 6.96
CA LEU A 280 -7.80 -5.32 6.38
C LEU A 280 -7.76 -5.45 4.87
N LEU A 281 -8.77 -4.92 4.19
CA LEU A 281 -8.80 -4.82 2.74
C LEU A 281 -8.62 -3.34 2.36
N ALA A 282 -7.57 -3.04 1.62
CA ALA A 282 -7.36 -1.74 0.99
C ALA A 282 -7.61 -1.88 -0.52
N GLU A 283 -8.54 -1.12 -1.07
CA GLU A 283 -8.83 -1.10 -2.50
C GLU A 283 -8.50 0.27 -3.08
N THR A 284 -7.93 0.29 -4.28
CA THR A 284 -7.58 1.50 -5.00
C THR A 284 -8.20 1.49 -6.38
N SER A 285 -8.63 2.66 -6.86
CA SER A 285 -9.03 2.89 -8.24
C SER A 285 -8.30 4.12 -8.78
N LEU A 286 -7.55 3.95 -9.87
CA LEU A 286 -6.83 5.02 -10.56
C LEU A 286 -7.51 5.35 -11.88
N PHE A 287 -7.74 6.64 -12.12
CA PHE A 287 -8.46 7.15 -13.29
C PHE A 287 -7.50 7.85 -14.23
N GLY A 288 -7.38 7.33 -15.44
CA GLY A 288 -6.49 7.83 -16.49
C GLY A 288 -7.26 8.30 -17.72
N SER A 289 -6.58 9.11 -18.53
CA SER A 289 -7.16 9.74 -19.73
C SER A 289 -6.93 8.94 -21.02
N GLU A 290 -6.10 7.89 -20.99
CA GLU A 290 -5.72 7.09 -22.16
C GLU A 290 -6.54 5.81 -22.31
N GLN A 291 -6.64 5.31 -23.56
CA GLN A 291 -7.14 3.96 -23.87
C GLN A 291 -6.14 2.90 -23.37
N ILE A 292 -6.10 2.71 -22.05
CA ILE A 292 -5.35 1.64 -21.42
C ILE A 292 -6.23 0.40 -21.45
N SER A 293 -5.80 -0.62 -22.18
CA SER A 293 -6.49 -1.91 -22.23
C SER A 293 -6.28 -2.65 -20.91
N PRO A 294 -7.34 -3.19 -20.29
CA PRO A 294 -7.22 -3.99 -19.08
C PRO A 294 -6.51 -5.30 -19.38
N SER A 295 -5.81 -5.84 -18.39
CA SER A 295 -5.21 -7.17 -18.48
C SER A 295 -6.29 -8.27 -18.46
N GLU A 296 -5.95 -9.45 -18.97
CA GLU A 296 -6.83 -10.62 -18.98
C GLU A 296 -7.26 -11.02 -17.56
N GLN A 297 -8.52 -11.45 -17.42
CA GLN A 297 -9.13 -11.73 -16.12
C GLN A 297 -9.30 -13.23 -15.85
N LEU A 298 -8.99 -13.61 -14.62
CA LEU A 298 -9.16 -14.89 -13.98
C LEU A 298 -10.42 -14.91 -13.11
N SER A 299 -11.24 -15.93 -13.30
CA SER A 299 -12.40 -16.22 -12.41
C SER A 299 -12.05 -17.16 -11.26
N LYS A 300 -10.96 -17.93 -11.40
CA LYS A 300 -10.42 -18.87 -10.42
C LYS A 300 -8.89 -18.79 -10.40
N PRO A 301 -8.22 -19.24 -9.33
CA PRO A 301 -6.76 -19.38 -9.32
C PRO A 301 -6.28 -20.23 -10.50
N VAL A 302 -5.09 -19.93 -10.99
CA VAL A 302 -4.44 -20.68 -12.07
C VAL A 302 -4.04 -22.08 -11.61
N GLY A 303 -4.13 -23.06 -12.49
CA GLY A 303 -3.70 -24.44 -12.23
C GLY A 303 -2.18 -24.56 -12.07
N ALA A 304 -1.39 -23.60 -12.56
CA ALA A 304 0.06 -23.55 -12.31
C ALA A 304 0.42 -23.58 -10.80
N LEU A 305 -0.50 -23.16 -9.92
CA LEU A 305 -0.33 -23.19 -8.46
C LEU A 305 -0.36 -24.62 -7.86
N GLU A 306 -0.81 -25.62 -8.61
CA GLU A 306 -0.77 -27.04 -8.20
C GLU A 306 0.66 -27.53 -7.99
N TYR A 307 1.65 -26.92 -8.65
CA TYR A 307 3.07 -27.28 -8.58
C TYR A 307 3.88 -26.36 -7.65
N ILE A 308 3.21 -25.48 -6.90
CA ILE A 308 3.85 -24.60 -5.92
C ILE A 308 3.63 -25.16 -4.51
N PRO A 309 4.68 -25.43 -3.72
CA PRO A 309 4.53 -25.92 -2.36
C PRO A 309 3.82 -24.90 -1.46
N ALA A 310 3.01 -25.37 -0.52
CA ALA A 310 2.34 -24.54 0.49
C ALA A 310 3.32 -23.74 1.38
N ARG A 311 4.58 -24.15 1.46
CA ARG A 311 5.64 -23.44 2.21
C ARG A 311 6.24 -22.24 1.46
N ALA A 312 5.80 -21.97 0.23
CA ALA A 312 6.24 -20.81 -0.53
C ALA A 312 6.08 -19.52 0.31
N GLY A 313 7.16 -18.77 0.46
CA GLY A 313 7.14 -17.50 1.19
C GLY A 313 6.51 -16.40 0.34
N MET A 314 6.77 -16.42 -0.97
CA MET A 314 6.17 -15.48 -1.92
C MET A 314 5.74 -16.24 -3.17
N THR A 315 4.62 -15.84 -3.77
CA THR A 315 4.14 -16.38 -5.04
C THR A 315 3.50 -15.29 -5.89
N ILE A 316 3.81 -15.28 -7.18
CA ILE A 316 3.19 -14.44 -8.19
C ILE A 316 2.51 -15.36 -9.19
N SER A 317 1.24 -15.14 -9.50
CA SER A 317 0.49 -15.97 -10.44
C SER A 317 -0.45 -15.13 -11.29
N GLY A 318 -0.68 -15.54 -12.54
CA GLY A 318 -1.52 -14.79 -13.48
C GLY A 318 -1.60 -15.43 -14.85
N LEU A 319 -2.05 -14.64 -15.82
CA LEU A 319 -2.11 -15.01 -17.24
C LEU A 319 -1.17 -14.14 -18.08
N ASN A 320 -0.76 -14.68 -19.23
CA ASN A 320 -0.20 -13.91 -20.34
C ASN A 320 0.90 -12.92 -19.93
N LEU A 321 1.97 -13.46 -19.35
CA LEU A 321 3.14 -12.70 -18.95
C LEU A 321 3.79 -11.97 -20.14
N SER A 322 3.59 -12.47 -21.37
CA SER A 322 4.07 -11.84 -22.61
C SER A 322 3.48 -10.45 -22.86
N ASN A 323 2.28 -10.17 -22.34
CA ASN A 323 1.63 -8.86 -22.49
C ASN A 323 1.88 -7.92 -21.31
N LEU A 324 2.67 -8.32 -20.30
CA LEU A 324 2.88 -7.54 -19.08
C LEU A 324 3.38 -6.12 -19.38
N ALA A 325 4.33 -5.95 -20.31
CA ALA A 325 4.91 -4.65 -20.63
C ALA A 325 3.91 -3.62 -21.22
N ASN A 326 2.79 -4.11 -21.77
CA ASN A 326 1.72 -3.32 -22.37
C ASN A 326 0.46 -3.24 -21.50
N SER A 327 0.50 -3.80 -20.28
CA SER A 327 -0.61 -3.79 -19.34
C SER A 327 -0.81 -2.44 -18.66
N ASP A 328 -2.01 -2.24 -18.11
CA ASP A 328 -2.35 -1.21 -17.13
C ASP A 328 -1.38 -1.17 -15.93
N LEU A 329 -1.00 -2.33 -15.41
CA LEU A 329 0.00 -2.46 -14.35
C LEU A 329 1.38 -1.91 -14.76
N ALA A 330 1.83 -2.17 -15.99
CA ALA A 330 3.10 -1.62 -16.48
C ALA A 330 3.04 -0.11 -16.63
N GLN A 331 1.89 0.46 -17.00
CA GLN A 331 1.71 1.92 -17.05
C GLN A 331 1.76 2.54 -15.65
N LEU A 332 1.12 1.92 -14.66
CA LEU A 332 1.25 2.33 -13.26
C LEU A 332 2.70 2.29 -12.80
N TRP A 333 3.42 1.20 -13.09
CA TRP A 333 4.83 1.06 -12.73
C TRP A 333 5.70 2.14 -13.39
N LYS A 334 5.45 2.49 -14.67
CA LYS A 334 6.13 3.59 -15.36
C LYS A 334 5.88 4.94 -14.68
N GLN A 335 4.63 5.27 -14.35
CA GLN A 335 4.31 6.53 -13.65
C GLN A 335 5.00 6.62 -12.28
N VAL A 336 4.92 5.55 -11.47
CA VAL A 336 5.53 5.52 -10.13
C VAL A 336 7.05 5.61 -10.19
N THR A 337 7.68 4.84 -11.08
CA THR A 337 9.14 4.85 -11.22
C THR A 337 9.67 6.18 -11.75
N ALA A 338 8.96 6.84 -12.67
CA ALA A 338 9.38 8.13 -13.20
C ALA A 338 9.36 9.23 -12.12
N VAL A 339 8.35 9.23 -11.25
CA VAL A 339 8.25 10.16 -10.12
C VAL A 339 9.37 9.91 -9.11
N LEU A 340 9.59 8.66 -8.73
CA LEU A 340 10.53 8.31 -7.67
C LEU A 340 12.00 8.39 -8.11
N SER A 341 12.30 8.11 -9.38
CA SER A 341 13.66 8.23 -9.93
C SER A 341 14.15 9.69 -10.02
N GLY A 342 13.24 10.66 -10.09
CA GLY A 342 13.56 12.09 -10.03
C GLY A 342 13.78 12.61 -8.60
N SER A 343 13.47 11.82 -7.57
CA SER A 343 13.64 12.18 -6.16
C SER A 343 14.99 11.72 -5.62
N SER A 344 15.58 12.48 -4.70
CA SER A 344 16.95 12.27 -4.16
C SER A 344 17.15 10.99 -3.34
N GLY A 345 16.11 10.17 -3.14
CA GLY A 345 16.17 8.87 -2.46
C GLY A 345 15.81 7.73 -3.40
N ASN A 346 16.82 7.02 -3.93
CA ASN A 346 16.62 5.95 -4.91
C ASN A 346 16.13 4.62 -4.26
N LEU A 347 15.01 4.66 -3.54
CA LEU A 347 14.37 3.50 -2.89
C LEU A 347 13.93 2.42 -3.89
N ILE A 348 13.44 2.82 -5.07
CA ILE A 348 12.93 1.89 -6.09
C ILE A 348 14.04 1.08 -6.75
N SER A 349 15.22 1.67 -6.98
CA SER A 349 16.36 0.90 -7.50
C SER A 349 16.70 -0.31 -6.62
N ARG A 350 16.58 -0.18 -5.29
CA ARG A 350 16.88 -1.26 -4.34
C ARG A 350 15.91 -2.43 -4.45
N LEU A 351 14.66 -2.17 -4.83
CA LEU A 351 13.65 -3.21 -5.07
C LEU A 351 13.88 -3.94 -6.40
N GLY A 352 14.42 -3.25 -7.41
CA GLY A 352 14.73 -3.84 -8.72
C GLY A 352 16.11 -4.50 -8.85
N GLN A 353 17.08 -4.16 -7.97
CA GLN A 353 18.44 -4.71 -8.02
C GLN A 353 18.49 -6.24 -8.04
N PRO A 354 17.75 -6.99 -7.19
CA PRO A 354 17.85 -8.45 -7.17
C PRO A 354 17.50 -9.08 -8.53
N LEU A 355 16.46 -8.59 -9.22
CA LEU A 355 16.08 -9.06 -10.55
C LEU A 355 17.13 -8.68 -11.61
N ALA A 356 17.66 -7.45 -11.54
CA ALA A 356 18.71 -7.00 -12.44
C ALA A 356 20.01 -7.80 -12.29
N ASP A 357 20.37 -8.17 -11.06
CA ASP A 357 21.54 -9.00 -10.76
C ASP A 357 21.38 -10.42 -11.34
N ILE A 358 20.18 -11.01 -11.26
CA ILE A 358 19.89 -12.30 -11.90
C ILE A 358 20.06 -12.19 -13.42
N GLN A 359 19.45 -11.18 -14.05
CA GLN A 359 19.59 -10.94 -15.49
C GLN A 359 21.05 -10.82 -15.91
N LYS A 360 21.85 -10.06 -15.16
CA LYS A 360 23.27 -9.86 -15.45
C LYS A 360 24.09 -11.13 -15.26
N ASN A 361 23.86 -11.87 -14.17
CA ASN A 361 24.60 -13.09 -13.85
C ASN A 361 24.34 -14.19 -14.88
N TRP A 362 23.08 -14.39 -15.24
CA TRP A 362 22.67 -15.38 -16.23
C TRP A 362 22.84 -14.90 -17.68
N GLY A 363 22.99 -13.59 -17.90
CA GLY A 363 23.03 -13.01 -19.24
C GLY A 363 21.68 -13.13 -19.97
N ILE A 364 20.57 -13.08 -19.23
CA ILE A 364 19.20 -13.19 -19.75
C ILE A 364 18.51 -11.83 -19.75
N ASN A 365 17.61 -11.62 -20.69
CA ASN A 365 16.61 -10.56 -20.66
C ASN A 365 15.25 -11.17 -20.33
N PHE A 366 14.70 -10.90 -19.14
CA PHE A 366 13.42 -11.47 -18.74
C PHE A 366 12.30 -11.19 -19.76
N SER A 367 12.24 -9.98 -20.30
CA SER A 367 11.20 -9.60 -21.27
C SER A 367 11.31 -10.38 -22.58
N GLU A 368 12.52 -10.60 -23.06
CA GLU A 368 12.77 -11.20 -24.37
C GLU A 368 12.91 -12.72 -24.31
N ASP A 369 13.63 -13.25 -23.32
CA ASP A 369 14.01 -14.67 -23.24
C ASP A 369 13.02 -15.50 -22.39
N ILE A 370 12.18 -14.88 -21.55
CA ILE A 370 11.22 -15.58 -20.68
C ILE A 370 9.78 -15.10 -20.92
N PHE A 371 9.47 -13.83 -20.68
CA PHE A 371 8.10 -13.33 -20.69
C PHE A 371 7.45 -13.46 -22.07
N SER A 372 8.21 -13.22 -23.14
CA SER A 372 7.74 -13.21 -24.53
C SER A 372 6.99 -14.47 -24.99
N TRP A 373 7.34 -15.65 -24.45
CA TRP A 373 6.71 -16.94 -24.85
C TRP A 373 5.70 -17.47 -23.84
N VAL A 374 5.56 -16.82 -22.67
CA VAL A 374 4.63 -17.22 -21.60
C VAL A 374 3.28 -16.55 -21.84
N GLN A 375 2.44 -17.18 -22.67
CA GLN A 375 1.15 -16.63 -23.09
C GLN A 375 -0.04 -17.17 -22.27
N GLY A 376 0.11 -18.33 -21.62
CA GLY A 376 -0.93 -18.96 -20.79
C GLY A 376 -0.82 -18.62 -19.30
N GLU A 377 -1.32 -19.53 -18.47
CA GLU A 377 -1.16 -19.48 -17.01
C GLU A 377 0.30 -19.56 -16.59
N TYR A 378 0.66 -18.82 -15.53
CA TYR A 378 1.97 -18.93 -14.91
C TYR A 378 1.91 -18.79 -13.39
N ALA A 379 2.91 -19.36 -12.72
CA ALA A 379 3.19 -19.15 -11.30
C ALA A 379 4.70 -19.09 -11.06
N ILE A 380 5.14 -18.11 -10.27
CA ILE A 380 6.53 -17.96 -9.80
C ILE A 380 6.49 -18.00 -8.29
N ALA A 381 7.30 -18.83 -7.64
CA ALA A 381 7.37 -18.91 -6.19
C ALA A 381 8.81 -18.80 -5.69
N LEU A 382 8.96 -18.16 -4.53
CA LEU A 382 10.19 -18.14 -3.74
C LEU A 382 9.98 -18.97 -2.48
N LEU A 383 10.87 -19.93 -2.28
CA LEU A 383 10.87 -20.86 -1.17
C LEU A 383 11.98 -20.48 -0.20
N PRO A 384 11.66 -20.16 1.06
CA PRO A 384 12.70 -19.92 2.06
C PRO A 384 13.52 -21.20 2.28
N ASN A 385 14.83 -21.03 2.44
CA ASN A 385 15.76 -22.10 2.75
C ASN A 385 16.44 -21.79 4.09
N GLN A 386 16.36 -22.70 5.06
CA GLN A 386 16.92 -22.47 6.41
C GLN A 386 18.45 -22.53 6.44
N GLU A 387 19.07 -23.18 5.45
CA GLU A 387 20.51 -23.41 5.38
C GLU A 387 21.24 -22.38 4.50
N GLN A 388 20.52 -21.70 3.60
CA GLN A 388 21.08 -20.79 2.61
C GLN A 388 20.39 -19.43 2.62
N THR A 389 21.17 -18.36 2.43
CA THR A 389 20.65 -16.99 2.38
C THR A 389 19.86 -16.69 1.10
N THR A 390 20.08 -17.46 0.03
CA THR A 390 19.37 -17.32 -1.24
C THR A 390 18.15 -18.25 -1.25
N PRO A 391 16.93 -17.74 -1.48
CA PRO A 391 15.75 -18.58 -1.57
C PRO A 391 15.80 -19.47 -2.81
N ASP A 392 15.22 -20.66 -2.69
CA ASP A 392 14.95 -21.52 -3.84
C ASP A 392 13.78 -20.94 -4.64
N TRP A 393 13.70 -21.28 -5.93
CA TRP A 393 12.63 -20.77 -6.79
C TRP A 393 12.01 -21.85 -7.66
N ILE A 394 10.71 -21.68 -7.92
CA ILE A 394 9.94 -22.47 -8.87
C ILE A 394 9.28 -21.51 -9.85
N PHE A 395 9.37 -21.82 -11.13
CA PHE A 395 8.61 -21.15 -12.19
C PHE A 395 7.83 -22.19 -12.98
N VAL A 396 6.52 -22.01 -13.06
CA VAL A 396 5.58 -22.89 -13.75
C VAL A 396 4.93 -22.07 -14.86
N ALA A 397 4.96 -22.58 -16.08
CA ALA A 397 4.34 -21.94 -17.24
C ALA A 397 3.48 -22.94 -18.01
N GLN A 398 2.25 -22.55 -18.34
CA GLN A 398 1.40 -23.33 -19.22
C GLN A 398 2.02 -23.41 -20.62
N LYS A 399 2.04 -24.62 -21.16
CA LYS A 399 2.57 -24.88 -22.49
C LYS A 399 1.70 -24.25 -23.57
N THR A 400 2.36 -23.57 -24.48
CA THR A 400 1.78 -23.01 -25.72
C THR A 400 2.69 -23.37 -26.89
N ASP A 401 2.29 -23.01 -28.11
CA ASP A 401 3.11 -23.26 -29.31
C ASP A 401 4.50 -22.58 -29.24
N GLY A 402 4.64 -21.52 -28.45
CA GLY A 402 5.90 -20.80 -28.23
C GLY A 402 6.85 -21.47 -27.25
N THR A 403 6.36 -22.37 -26.37
CA THR A 403 7.15 -22.95 -25.28
C THR A 403 8.41 -23.69 -25.76
N PRO A 404 8.40 -24.56 -26.80
CA PRO A 404 9.60 -25.24 -27.25
C PRO A 404 10.71 -24.29 -27.73
N ASN A 405 10.33 -23.18 -28.38
CA ASN A 405 11.28 -22.17 -28.84
C ASN A 405 11.87 -21.39 -27.65
N GLY A 406 11.05 -21.09 -26.64
CA GLY A 406 11.50 -20.47 -25.39
C GLY A 406 12.52 -21.33 -24.64
N ILE A 407 12.26 -22.63 -24.48
CA ILE A 407 13.20 -23.56 -23.84
C ILE A 407 14.51 -23.67 -24.62
N SER A 408 14.43 -23.85 -25.95
CA SER A 408 15.63 -23.93 -26.82
C SER A 408 16.49 -22.66 -26.74
N ARG A 409 15.86 -21.50 -26.58
CA ARG A 409 16.56 -20.23 -26.34
C ARG A 409 17.30 -20.25 -25.00
N LEU A 410 16.66 -20.70 -23.92
CA LEU A 410 17.29 -20.84 -22.61
C LEU A 410 18.46 -21.85 -22.63
N ASP A 411 18.30 -22.99 -23.32
CA ASP A 411 19.36 -23.99 -23.51
C ASP A 411 20.58 -23.40 -24.23
N THR A 412 20.33 -22.56 -25.24
CA THR A 412 21.39 -21.85 -25.98
C THR A 412 22.12 -20.86 -25.08
N ILE A 413 21.39 -20.12 -24.25
CA ILE A 413 21.97 -19.17 -23.28
C ILE A 413 22.83 -19.92 -22.27
N ALA A 414 22.31 -21.00 -21.67
CA ALA A 414 23.05 -21.84 -20.73
C ALA A 414 24.35 -22.41 -21.36
N SER A 415 24.24 -22.93 -22.59
CA SER A 415 25.39 -23.46 -23.34
C SER A 415 26.45 -22.39 -23.62
N SER A 416 26.02 -21.17 -23.95
CA SER A 416 26.94 -20.04 -24.19
C SER A 416 27.72 -19.60 -22.94
N LYS A 417 27.22 -19.97 -21.75
CA LYS A 417 27.86 -19.75 -20.44
C LYS A 417 28.71 -20.93 -19.98
N GLY A 418 28.89 -21.95 -20.83
CA GLY A 418 29.70 -23.13 -20.52
C GLY A 418 28.96 -24.20 -19.70
N LEU A 419 27.64 -24.09 -19.53
CA LEU A 419 26.84 -25.14 -18.92
C LEU A 419 26.52 -26.23 -19.95
N SER A 420 26.47 -27.48 -19.49
CA SER A 420 26.01 -28.61 -20.31
C SER A 420 24.51 -28.80 -20.12
N VAL A 421 23.77 -28.99 -21.22
CA VAL A 421 22.37 -29.41 -21.16
C VAL A 421 22.33 -30.93 -21.10
N THR A 422 21.91 -31.47 -19.97
CA THR A 422 21.86 -32.92 -19.73
C THR A 422 20.44 -33.35 -19.43
N SER A 423 20.08 -34.58 -19.81
CA SER A 423 18.77 -35.14 -19.48
C SER A 423 18.93 -36.48 -18.78
N PHE A 424 18.14 -36.69 -17.73
CA PHE A 424 18.13 -37.88 -16.90
C PHE A 424 16.71 -38.10 -16.34
N ASN A 425 16.47 -39.26 -15.75
CA ASN A 425 15.19 -39.54 -15.10
C ASN A 425 15.33 -39.30 -13.59
N LEU A 426 14.41 -38.55 -13.02
CA LEU A 426 14.14 -38.52 -11.58
C LEU A 426 12.86 -39.32 -11.35
N ASP A 427 12.99 -40.44 -10.67
CA ASP A 427 11.97 -41.49 -10.62
C ASP A 427 11.51 -41.89 -12.05
N ASN A 428 10.24 -41.64 -12.39
CA ASN A 428 9.68 -41.89 -13.72
C ASN A 428 9.52 -40.62 -14.57
N GLN A 429 10.01 -39.47 -14.11
CA GLN A 429 9.91 -38.19 -14.80
C GLN A 429 11.21 -37.86 -15.51
N LYS A 430 11.12 -37.58 -16.82
CA LYS A 430 12.28 -37.13 -17.60
C LYS A 430 12.57 -35.67 -17.27
N ILE A 431 13.79 -35.40 -16.82
CA ILE A 431 14.25 -34.08 -16.42
C ILE A 431 15.36 -33.63 -17.36
N SER A 432 15.42 -32.32 -17.62
CA SER A 432 16.54 -31.64 -18.26
C SER A 432 17.20 -30.69 -17.26
N ALA A 433 18.52 -30.65 -17.22
CA ALA A 433 19.28 -29.80 -16.32
C ALA A 433 20.41 -29.07 -17.04
N TRP A 434 20.62 -27.81 -16.66
CA TRP A 434 21.79 -27.02 -17.02
C TRP A 434 22.85 -27.25 -15.95
N THR A 435 23.89 -28.01 -16.28
CA THR A 435 24.89 -28.50 -15.32
C THR A 435 26.26 -27.90 -15.54
N GLU A 436 26.90 -27.50 -14.45
CA GLU A 436 28.33 -27.18 -14.39
C GLU A 436 29.12 -28.42 -13.97
N LEU A 437 30.21 -28.73 -14.67
CA LEU A 437 31.09 -29.85 -14.32
C LEU A 437 32.18 -29.35 -13.37
N VAL A 438 32.18 -29.85 -12.14
CA VAL A 438 33.18 -29.53 -11.11
C VAL A 438 34.02 -30.76 -10.78
N THR A 439 35.26 -30.55 -10.35
CA THR A 439 36.15 -31.64 -9.90
C THR A 439 36.17 -31.69 -8.38
N VAL A 440 35.86 -32.85 -7.82
CA VAL A 440 35.84 -33.07 -6.36
C VAL A 440 36.98 -34.02 -6.00
N THR A 441 37.75 -33.62 -4.99
CA THR A 441 38.86 -34.43 -4.48
C THR A 441 38.46 -35.02 -3.14
N ASN A 442 38.14 -36.31 -3.12
CA ASN A 442 37.79 -37.00 -1.89
C ASN A 442 39.08 -37.37 -1.13
N GLN A 443 39.32 -36.69 -0.01
CA GLN A 443 40.36 -37.06 0.94
C GLN A 443 39.77 -38.06 1.94
N SER A 444 40.09 -39.34 1.78
CA SER A 444 39.80 -40.34 2.81
C SER A 444 40.63 -40.05 4.05
N SER A 445 40.01 -40.05 5.24
CA SER A 445 40.69 -39.83 6.53
C SER A 445 41.55 -41.03 6.96
N ASP A 446 41.56 -42.09 6.16
CA ASP A 446 42.30 -43.31 6.42
C ASP A 446 43.64 -43.32 5.68
N THR A 447 44.74 -43.47 6.42
CA THR A 447 46.14 -43.25 5.98
C THR A 447 46.65 -44.21 4.89
N LYS A 448 45.78 -45.03 4.29
CA LYS A 448 46.11 -46.02 3.25
C LYS A 448 45.28 -45.94 1.96
N GLN A 449 44.36 -44.98 1.80
CA GLN A 449 43.61 -44.83 0.56
C GLN A 449 44.11 -43.66 -0.31
N ARG A 450 44.32 -43.92 -1.61
CA ARG A 450 44.74 -42.92 -2.61
C ARG A 450 43.67 -41.83 -2.76
N LYS A 451 44.10 -40.57 -2.90
CA LYS A 451 43.23 -39.46 -3.30
C LYS A 451 42.52 -39.82 -4.60
N SER A 452 41.19 -39.90 -4.58
CA SER A 452 40.38 -40.09 -5.78
C SER A 452 39.82 -38.74 -6.25
N ILE A 453 39.97 -38.45 -7.54
CA ILE A 453 39.37 -37.29 -8.19
C ILE A 453 38.09 -37.78 -8.90
N SER A 454 36.94 -37.23 -8.54
CA SER A 454 35.67 -37.41 -9.24
C SER A 454 35.29 -36.15 -10.01
N ILE A 455 34.53 -36.31 -11.09
CA ILE A 455 33.84 -35.20 -11.77
C ILE A 455 32.38 -35.29 -11.30
N GLU A 456 31.87 -34.20 -10.76
CA GLU A 456 30.48 -34.07 -10.33
C GLU A 456 29.78 -33.03 -11.20
N ALA A 457 28.52 -33.29 -11.55
CA ALA A 457 27.69 -32.37 -12.29
C ALA A 457 26.79 -31.62 -11.30
N LYS A 458 27.01 -30.32 -11.14
CA LYS A 458 26.18 -29.45 -10.31
C LYS A 458 25.10 -28.80 -11.17
N ALA A 459 23.83 -29.12 -10.91
CA ALA A 459 22.72 -28.45 -11.57
C ALA A 459 22.65 -26.98 -11.13
N GLN A 460 22.58 -26.07 -12.10
CA GLN A 460 22.38 -24.63 -11.90
C GLN A 460 20.92 -24.23 -12.19
N GLY A 461 20.20 -25.08 -12.92
CA GLY A 461 18.76 -24.99 -13.15
C GLY A 461 18.25 -26.29 -13.77
N VAL A 462 16.99 -26.58 -13.51
CA VAL A 462 16.37 -27.86 -13.88
C VAL A 462 14.97 -27.59 -14.38
N HIS A 463 14.56 -28.26 -15.46
CA HIS A 463 13.21 -28.14 -15.99
C HIS A 463 12.63 -29.47 -16.47
N THR A 464 11.31 -29.56 -16.47
CA THR A 464 10.57 -30.74 -16.92
C THR A 464 9.15 -30.40 -17.33
N THR A 465 8.57 -31.26 -18.18
CA THR A 465 7.18 -31.15 -18.63
C THR A 465 6.28 -32.07 -17.82
N VAL A 466 5.24 -31.53 -17.17
CA VAL A 466 4.20 -32.31 -16.49
C VAL A 466 2.82 -31.86 -16.95
N GLY A 467 2.07 -32.79 -17.54
CA GLY A 467 0.77 -32.48 -18.15
C GLY A 467 0.84 -31.32 -19.15
N ASN A 468 0.14 -30.24 -18.83
CA ASN A 468 0.05 -29.03 -19.65
C ASN A 468 1.05 -27.93 -19.23
N TYR A 469 1.97 -28.21 -18.30
CA TYR A 469 2.89 -27.23 -17.77
C TYR A 469 4.35 -27.62 -18.02
N GLU A 470 5.18 -26.60 -18.17
CA GLU A 470 6.62 -26.68 -18.01
C GLU A 470 6.99 -26.11 -16.64
N ILE A 471 7.78 -26.84 -15.87
CA ILE A 471 8.23 -26.48 -14.53
C ILE A 471 9.73 -26.26 -14.59
N PHE A 472 10.20 -25.14 -14.04
CA PHE A 472 11.60 -24.77 -13.90
C PHE A 472 11.91 -24.55 -12.42
N THR A 473 13.11 -24.95 -11.99
CA THR A 473 13.60 -24.77 -10.62
C THR A 473 15.11 -24.49 -10.63
N ASN A 474 15.63 -23.99 -9.52
CA ASN A 474 17.07 -23.74 -9.36
C ASN A 474 17.90 -24.99 -8.98
N ASN A 475 17.26 -26.06 -8.49
CA ASN A 475 17.95 -27.28 -8.08
C ASN A 475 17.02 -28.51 -8.14
N LEU A 476 17.63 -29.69 -8.01
CA LEU A 476 16.92 -30.95 -8.18
C LEU A 476 16.01 -31.26 -6.99
N GLU A 477 16.37 -30.83 -5.78
CA GLU A 477 15.60 -31.02 -4.55
C GLU A 477 14.25 -30.29 -4.63
N THR A 478 14.28 -29.05 -5.11
CA THR A 478 13.10 -28.22 -5.34
C THR A 478 12.23 -28.77 -6.47
N MET A 479 12.84 -29.28 -7.54
CA MET A 479 12.12 -30.00 -8.59
C MET A 479 11.43 -31.24 -8.04
N ASN A 480 12.12 -32.02 -7.21
CA ASN A 480 11.57 -33.21 -6.59
C ASN A 480 10.37 -32.88 -5.69
N GLU A 481 10.45 -31.79 -4.91
CA GLU A 481 9.33 -31.29 -4.12
C GLU A 481 8.15 -30.91 -5.03
N ALA A 482 8.39 -30.13 -6.08
CA ALA A 482 7.35 -29.70 -7.03
C ALA A 482 6.57 -30.87 -7.66
N LEU A 483 7.25 -31.98 -7.94
CA LEU A 483 6.66 -33.19 -8.54
C LEU A 483 5.86 -34.05 -7.53
N HIS A 484 6.12 -33.92 -6.23
CA HIS A 484 5.53 -34.75 -5.17
C HIS A 484 4.56 -34.00 -4.24
N ILE A 485 4.10 -32.82 -4.64
CA ILE A 485 3.30 -31.90 -3.81
C ILE A 485 1.94 -32.46 -3.38
N GLN A 486 1.24 -33.20 -4.25
CA GLN A 486 -0.13 -33.74 -4.08
C GLN A 486 -1.05 -32.99 -3.09
N GLU A 487 -0.99 -33.27 -1.79
CA GLU A 487 -1.89 -32.69 -0.76
C GLU A 487 -1.39 -31.39 -0.12
N ASN A 488 -0.18 -30.94 -0.43
CA ASN A 488 0.48 -29.78 0.20
C ASN A 488 0.77 -28.67 -0.82
N SER A 489 -0.11 -28.52 -1.81
CA SER A 489 -0.03 -27.48 -2.85
C SER A 489 -0.49 -26.12 -2.30
N LEU A 490 -0.04 -25.04 -2.92
CA LEU A 490 -0.51 -23.70 -2.57
C LEU A 490 -1.97 -23.48 -2.98
N ILE A 491 -2.42 -24.10 -4.08
CA ILE A 491 -3.80 -23.94 -4.56
C ILE A 491 -4.83 -24.49 -3.56
N ASP A 492 -4.47 -25.53 -2.79
CA ASP A 492 -5.30 -26.11 -1.73
C ASP A 492 -5.00 -25.55 -0.34
N ASN A 493 -4.01 -24.66 -0.22
CA ASN A 493 -3.61 -24.09 1.05
C ASN A 493 -4.71 -23.21 1.64
N ARG A 494 -5.15 -23.53 2.86
CA ARG A 494 -6.23 -22.81 3.55
C ARG A 494 -5.95 -21.32 3.75
N ASN A 495 -4.71 -20.93 4.09
CA ASN A 495 -4.37 -19.53 4.32
C ASN A 495 -4.40 -18.75 3.00
N PHE A 496 -3.83 -19.32 1.93
CA PHE A 496 -3.94 -18.76 0.60
C PHE A 496 -5.40 -18.57 0.18
N LEU A 497 -6.23 -19.62 0.29
CA LEU A 497 -7.65 -19.59 -0.07
C LEU A 497 -8.45 -18.53 0.73
N LEU A 498 -8.19 -18.39 2.02
CA LEU A 498 -8.79 -17.35 2.86
C LEU A 498 -8.35 -15.95 2.43
N SER A 499 -7.09 -15.80 2.04
CA SER A 499 -6.54 -14.51 1.60
C SER A 499 -7.16 -14.07 0.27
N ILE A 500 -7.21 -14.95 -0.73
CA ILE A 500 -7.78 -14.62 -2.05
C ILE A 500 -9.32 -14.56 -2.06
N ALA A 501 -9.99 -15.03 -1.02
CA ALA A 501 -11.45 -14.93 -0.89
C ALA A 501 -11.92 -13.49 -0.63
N ASN A 502 -11.05 -12.65 -0.06
CA ASN A 502 -11.33 -11.23 0.20
C ASN A 502 -10.96 -10.31 -0.98
N ILE A 503 -10.32 -10.85 -2.01
CA ILE A 503 -9.95 -10.12 -3.22
C ILE A 503 -11.15 -10.13 -4.20
N PRO A 504 -11.53 -8.97 -4.78
CA PRO A 504 -12.58 -8.91 -5.79
C PRO A 504 -12.34 -9.87 -6.97
N ARG A 505 -13.42 -10.40 -7.55
CA ARG A 505 -13.38 -11.28 -8.72
C ARG A 505 -14.35 -10.80 -9.80
N PRO A 506 -14.04 -10.99 -11.09
CA PRO A 506 -12.80 -11.58 -11.62
C PRO A 506 -11.59 -10.62 -11.47
N ASN A 507 -10.38 -11.16 -11.43
CA ASN A 507 -9.13 -10.40 -11.19
C ASN A 507 -8.00 -10.84 -12.12
N GLN A 508 -6.83 -10.20 -12.07
CA GLN A 508 -5.75 -10.39 -13.06
C GLN A 508 -4.59 -11.27 -12.51
N GLY A 509 -4.86 -12.06 -11.46
CA GLY A 509 -3.86 -12.88 -10.78
C GLY A 509 -3.56 -12.40 -9.37
N TYR A 510 -2.55 -12.98 -8.73
CA TYR A 510 -2.23 -12.74 -7.33
C TYR A 510 -0.73 -12.63 -7.11
N VAL A 511 -0.33 -11.63 -6.32
CA VAL A 511 0.93 -11.62 -5.58
C VAL A 511 0.59 -11.99 -4.14
N TYR A 512 0.97 -13.18 -3.71
CA TYR A 512 0.78 -13.69 -2.35
C TYR A 512 2.11 -13.70 -1.61
N LEU A 513 2.11 -13.25 -0.37
CA LEU A 513 3.25 -13.28 0.53
C LEU A 513 2.80 -13.89 1.85
N ASP A 514 3.32 -15.07 2.18
CA ASP A 514 3.17 -15.66 3.52
C ASP A 514 4.20 -15.02 4.44
N TRP A 515 3.73 -14.08 5.27
CA TRP A 515 4.60 -13.26 6.10
C TRP A 515 5.41 -14.10 7.08
N THR A 516 4.80 -15.14 7.66
CA THR A 516 5.46 -16.06 8.60
C THR A 516 6.64 -16.77 7.92
N ASN A 517 6.49 -17.19 6.67
CA ASN A 517 7.52 -17.91 5.93
C ASN A 517 8.53 -16.96 5.24
N SER A 518 8.16 -15.72 4.96
CA SER A 518 8.97 -14.78 4.16
C SER A 518 9.63 -13.67 4.97
N GLN A 519 9.39 -13.59 6.29
CA GLN A 519 9.80 -12.45 7.11
C GLN A 519 11.27 -12.10 6.93
N GLU A 520 12.17 -13.09 7.03
CA GLU A 520 13.61 -12.87 6.90
C GLU A 520 13.99 -12.40 5.48
N LEU A 521 13.39 -13.00 4.44
CA LEU A 521 13.65 -12.63 3.04
C LEU A 521 13.27 -11.17 2.78
N VAL A 522 12.10 -10.75 3.24
CA VAL A 522 11.59 -9.39 3.02
C VAL A 522 12.37 -8.36 3.83
N GLU A 523 12.73 -8.68 5.08
CA GLU A 523 13.53 -7.79 5.94
C GLU A 523 14.96 -7.56 5.43
N GLN A 524 15.55 -8.54 4.74
CA GLN A 524 16.87 -8.39 4.13
C GLN A 524 16.84 -7.45 2.92
N GLN A 525 15.81 -7.57 2.07
CA GLN A 525 15.71 -6.77 0.84
C GLN A 525 15.20 -5.34 1.10
N ILE A 526 14.40 -5.14 2.15
CA ILE A 526 13.84 -3.83 2.49
C ILE A 526 14.19 -3.49 3.95
N PRO A 527 15.43 -3.02 4.23
CA PRO A 527 15.89 -2.73 5.59
C PRO A 527 15.02 -1.71 6.34
N ILE A 528 14.30 -0.83 5.62
CA ILE A 528 13.39 0.14 6.24
C ILE A 528 12.18 -0.53 6.91
N LEU A 529 11.83 -1.77 6.54
CA LEU A 529 10.80 -2.53 7.25
C LEU A 529 11.23 -2.93 8.67
N LYS A 530 12.54 -3.09 8.93
CA LYS A 530 13.04 -3.29 10.30
C LYS A 530 12.76 -2.08 11.19
N LEU A 531 12.77 -0.87 10.62
CA LEU A 531 12.41 0.36 11.31
C LEU A 531 10.89 0.51 11.43
N ALA A 532 10.13 0.14 10.40
CA ALA A 532 8.66 0.15 10.43
C ALA A 532 8.10 -0.81 11.51
N LYS A 533 8.79 -1.93 11.78
CA LYS A 533 8.46 -2.85 12.89
C LYS A 533 8.57 -2.22 14.27
N ILE A 534 9.35 -1.16 14.46
CA ILE A 534 9.48 -0.51 15.77
C ILE A 534 8.23 0.33 16.07
N VAL A 535 7.62 0.93 15.04
CA VAL A 535 6.44 1.81 15.17
C VAL A 535 5.13 1.05 14.98
N GLY A 536 5.13 -0.01 14.17
CA GLY A 536 3.95 -0.83 13.84
C GLY A 536 4.02 -2.27 14.34
N LYS A 537 4.81 -2.55 15.39
CA LYS A 537 5.09 -3.89 15.89
C LYS A 537 3.84 -4.79 16.03
N PRO A 538 2.73 -4.32 16.63
CA PRO A 538 1.53 -5.15 16.80
C PRO A 538 0.91 -5.62 15.47
N PHE A 539 1.06 -4.87 14.39
CA PHE A 539 0.58 -5.28 13.07
C PHE A 539 1.39 -6.43 12.51
N PHE A 540 2.70 -6.20 12.42
CA PHE A 540 3.62 -7.11 11.76
C PHE A 540 3.84 -8.37 12.57
N ASP A 541 3.61 -8.34 13.88
CA ASP A 541 3.63 -9.52 14.74
C ASP A 541 2.40 -10.42 14.52
N ASN A 542 1.28 -9.86 14.07
CA ASN A 542 0.03 -10.59 13.83
C ASN A 542 -0.30 -10.74 12.33
N LEU A 543 0.54 -10.22 11.45
CA LEU A 543 0.36 -10.34 10.01
C LEU A 543 0.64 -11.79 9.59
N ARG A 544 -0.36 -12.46 9.05
CA ARG A 544 -0.23 -13.82 8.53
C ARG A 544 0.24 -13.81 7.07
N SER A 545 -0.44 -13.01 6.26
CA SER A 545 -0.14 -12.92 4.83
C SER A 545 -0.58 -11.59 4.25
N LEU A 546 0.01 -11.28 3.10
CA LEU A 546 -0.33 -10.15 2.25
C LEU A 546 -0.69 -10.67 0.86
N THR A 547 -1.85 -10.28 0.34
CA THR A 547 -2.23 -10.57 -1.05
C THR A 547 -2.50 -9.29 -1.80
N VAL A 548 -1.91 -9.15 -2.98
CA VAL A 548 -2.16 -8.05 -3.92
C VAL A 548 -2.73 -8.60 -5.21
N SER A 549 -3.71 -7.91 -5.78
CA SER A 549 -4.30 -8.26 -7.06
C SER A 549 -4.88 -7.02 -7.74
N SER A 550 -4.82 -6.96 -9.06
CA SER A 550 -5.58 -6.00 -9.87
C SER A 550 -6.84 -6.64 -10.40
N TYR A 551 -7.88 -5.84 -10.62
CA TYR A 551 -9.19 -6.32 -11.07
C TYR A 551 -9.92 -5.23 -11.87
N GLY A 552 -11.09 -5.57 -12.40
CA GLY A 552 -11.83 -4.68 -13.29
C GLY A 552 -11.38 -4.81 -14.75
N ASN A 553 -12.23 -4.32 -15.65
CA ASN A 553 -12.05 -4.41 -17.10
C ASN A 553 -12.46 -3.11 -17.81
N GLU A 554 -12.58 -2.01 -17.06
CA GLU A 554 -12.99 -0.73 -17.61
C GLU A 554 -11.78 -0.01 -18.22
N ILE A 555 -11.94 0.49 -19.45
CA ILE A 555 -10.91 1.24 -20.15
C ILE A 555 -10.60 2.53 -19.38
N GLY A 556 -9.30 2.83 -19.18
CA GLY A 556 -8.86 4.04 -18.47
C GLY A 556 -9.04 3.98 -16.95
N LEU A 557 -9.42 2.83 -16.39
CA LEU A 557 -9.59 2.62 -14.96
C LEU A 557 -8.80 1.40 -14.51
N LEU A 558 -7.79 1.61 -13.67
CA LEU A 558 -7.04 0.53 -13.03
C LEU A 558 -7.54 0.35 -11.59
N LYS A 559 -8.03 -0.84 -11.25
CA LYS A 559 -8.39 -1.19 -9.87
C LYS A 559 -7.40 -2.18 -9.29
N GLY A 560 -7.12 -2.01 -8.01
CA GLY A 560 -6.22 -2.87 -7.24
C GLY A 560 -6.77 -3.12 -5.85
N ALA A 561 -6.48 -4.29 -5.30
CA ALA A 561 -6.81 -4.68 -3.95
C ALA A 561 -5.57 -5.22 -3.25
N ILE A 562 -5.43 -4.84 -1.98
CA ILE A 562 -4.42 -5.35 -1.06
C ILE A 562 -5.16 -5.88 0.17
N PHE A 563 -5.03 -7.17 0.43
CA PHE A 563 -5.59 -7.81 1.62
C PHE A 563 -4.47 -8.21 2.58
N PHE A 564 -4.55 -7.66 3.80
CA PHE A 564 -3.70 -8.04 4.93
C PHE A 564 -4.47 -9.03 5.79
N GLN A 565 -4.07 -10.30 5.74
CA GLN A 565 -4.63 -11.33 6.60
C GLN A 565 -3.95 -11.28 7.96
N LEU A 566 -4.74 -11.24 9.02
CA LEU A 566 -4.23 -11.24 10.39
C LEU A 566 -4.49 -12.60 11.04
N ASP A 567 -3.52 -13.09 11.80
CA ASP A 567 -3.68 -14.28 12.62
C ASP A 567 -4.60 -14.00 13.81
N LYS A 568 -5.30 -15.06 14.25
CA LYS A 568 -5.99 -15.03 15.53
C LYS A 568 -4.97 -15.41 16.60
N ASN A 569 -4.66 -14.49 17.50
CA ASN A 569 -4.15 -14.88 18.82
C ASN A 569 -5.29 -15.43 19.67
#